data_AF-A0AAN9FUM1-F1
#
_entry.id   AF-A0AAN9FUM1-F1
#
_cell.length_a   1.000
_cell.length_b   1.000
_cell.length_c   1.000
_cell.angle_alpha   90.00
_cell.angle_beta   90.00
_cell.angle_gamma   90.00
#
_symmetry.space_group_name_H-M   'P 1'
#
loop_
_entity.id
_entity.type
_entity.pdbx_description
1 polymer ?
#
loop_
_entity_poly.entity_id
_entity_poly.type
_entity_poly.pdbx_seq_one_letter_code
_entity_poly.pdbx_strand_id
1 'polypeptide(L)'
;MGKEKHRDGVTIINKGQTRSATRSESWFAAVNKVHSRCSTKWVCNGGRVRSILEALNTVHDLDEALGPWREKLSNKEVSVILKEQVCWKKGLEIFEWFLKKGCYELNVIHYNIMLWILGRAREWSRVESLWNEMNARGVEPVNSTYGTLIDILQ
;
A
#
# COMPACT_ATOMS: atom_id res chain seq x y z
N MET A 1 -25.98 67.16 1.05
CA MET A 1 -27.08 66.39 0.44
C MET A 1 -26.48 65.44 -0.60
N GLY A 2 -26.64 64.11 -0.46
CA GLY A 2 -26.26 63.10 -1.47
C GLY A 2 -24.90 62.40 -1.25
N LYS A 3 -24.84 61.30 -0.49
CA LYS A 3 -24.77 59.84 -0.88
C LYS A 3 -23.45 59.42 -1.54
N GLU A 4 -22.53 58.78 -0.80
CA GLU A 4 -22.36 57.32 -0.54
C GLU A 4 -21.55 56.60 -1.64
N LYS A 5 -20.45 55.92 -1.28
CA LYS A 5 -20.22 54.45 -1.47
C LYS A 5 -18.79 54.02 -1.04
N HIS A 6 -18.77 53.06 -0.12
CA HIS A 6 -17.71 52.10 0.20
C HIS A 6 -16.87 51.62 -1.00
N ARG A 7 -15.57 51.42 -0.81
CA ARG A 7 -14.99 50.08 -0.61
C ARG A 7 -13.50 50.14 -0.28
N ASP A 8 -13.14 49.44 0.79
CA ASP A 8 -11.79 49.25 1.30
C ASP A 8 -10.90 48.54 0.27
N GLY A 9 -9.67 49.03 0.18
CA GLY A 9 -8.61 48.48 -0.66
C GLY A 9 -8.34 47.02 -0.32
N VAL A 10 -8.27 46.22 -1.37
CA VAL A 10 -8.14 44.77 -1.36
C VAL A 10 -6.81 44.34 -0.71
N THR A 11 -6.88 43.65 0.42
CA THR A 11 -5.80 42.78 0.90
C THR A 11 -5.58 41.66 -0.12
N ILE A 12 -4.36 41.57 -0.64
CA ILE A 12 -3.92 40.42 -1.45
C ILE A 12 -3.86 39.22 -0.51
N ILE A 13 -4.96 38.48 -0.45
CA ILE A 13 -4.99 37.14 0.14
C ILE A 13 -4.38 36.21 -0.90
N ASN A 14 -3.16 35.76 -0.62
CA ASN A 14 -2.54 34.63 -1.30
C ASN A 14 -3.49 33.43 -1.11
N LYS A 15 -4.32 33.13 -2.12
CA LYS A 15 -5.19 31.95 -2.09
C LYS A 15 -4.26 30.75 -2.11
N GLY A 16 -4.17 30.12 -0.95
CA GLY A 16 -3.40 28.93 -0.71
C GLY A 16 -3.61 27.92 -1.84
N GLN A 17 -2.49 27.42 -2.33
CA GLN A 17 -2.43 26.23 -3.13
C GLN A 17 -3.11 25.11 -2.32
N THR A 18 -4.37 24.80 -2.63
CA THR A 18 -4.99 23.57 -2.16
C THR A 18 -4.26 22.45 -2.88
N ARG A 19 -3.21 21.93 -2.25
CA ARG A 19 -2.55 20.69 -2.64
C ARG A 19 -3.62 19.60 -2.60
N SER A 20 -4.15 19.24 -3.76
CA SER A 20 -4.92 18.02 -3.93
C SER A 20 -3.97 16.87 -3.59
N ALA A 21 -4.11 16.30 -2.39
CA ALA A 21 -3.30 15.16 -1.98
C ALA A 21 -3.44 14.07 -3.05
N THR A 22 -2.32 13.74 -3.67
CA THR A 22 -2.28 12.70 -4.69
C THR A 22 -2.72 11.37 -4.06
N ARG A 23 -3.31 10.47 -4.85
CA ARG A 23 -3.75 9.15 -4.36
C ARG A 23 -2.63 8.40 -3.62
N SER A 24 -1.37 8.65 -4.02
CA SER A 24 -0.15 8.19 -3.36
C SER A 24 0.04 8.79 -1.96
N GLU A 25 0.01 10.12 -1.80
CA GLU A 25 0.19 10.77 -0.49
C GLU A 25 -0.91 10.36 0.51
N SER A 26 -2.16 10.27 0.04
CA SER A 26 -3.27 9.77 0.84
C SER A 26 -3.07 8.31 1.25
N TRP A 27 -2.55 7.48 0.34
CA TRP A 27 -2.23 6.08 0.63
C TRP A 27 -1.09 5.95 1.64
N PHE A 28 0.03 6.66 1.46
CA PHE A 28 1.16 6.64 2.39
C PHE A 28 0.75 7.10 3.81
N ALA A 29 -0.07 8.16 3.90
CA ALA A 29 -0.63 8.62 5.17
C ALA A 29 -1.56 7.57 5.82
N ALA A 30 -2.38 6.87 5.03
CA ALA A 30 -3.24 5.80 5.52
C ALA A 30 -2.43 4.61 6.05
N VAL A 31 -1.37 4.20 5.34
CA VAL A 31 -0.51 3.08 5.74
C VAL A 31 0.30 3.44 7.00
N ASN A 32 0.89 4.63 7.09
CA ASN A 32 1.59 5.09 8.31
C ASN A 32 0.66 5.11 9.55
N LYS A 33 -0.63 5.39 9.35
CA LYS A 33 -1.64 5.35 10.41
C LYS A 33 -2.04 3.93 10.83
N VAL A 34 -1.95 2.94 9.94
CA VAL A 34 -2.21 1.52 10.25
C VAL A 34 -1.10 0.95 11.14
N HIS A 35 0.17 1.30 10.90
CA HIS A 35 1.30 0.76 11.66
C HIS A 35 1.52 1.35 13.07
N SER A 36 0.74 2.36 13.48
CA SER A 36 0.81 2.96 14.83
C SER A 36 -0.35 2.55 15.75
N ARG A 37 -1.30 1.73 15.28
CA ARG A 37 -2.47 1.33 16.09
C ARG A 37 -2.89 -0.10 15.81
N CYS A 38 -2.84 -0.94 16.84
CA CYS A 38 -3.72 -2.09 16.95
C CYS A 38 -5.17 -1.58 17.03
N SER A 39 -5.92 -1.60 15.93
CA SER A 39 -7.40 -1.50 15.90
C SER A 39 -7.95 -1.47 14.48
N THR A 40 -8.52 -2.61 14.07
CA THR A 40 -9.84 -2.73 13.40
C THR A 40 -10.39 -1.44 12.78
N LYS A 41 -9.95 -1.11 11.56
CA LYS A 41 -10.72 -0.22 10.68
C LYS A 41 -10.95 -0.90 9.34
N TRP A 42 -11.84 -1.88 9.37
CA TRP A 42 -12.27 -2.67 8.22
C TRP A 42 -13.06 -1.79 7.24
N VAL A 43 -12.42 -1.40 6.14
CA VAL A 43 -13.11 -0.79 5.00
C VAL A 43 -13.61 -1.93 4.11
N CYS A 44 -14.90 -2.24 4.23
CA CYS A 44 -15.85 -2.93 3.32
C CYS A 44 -15.37 -3.89 2.20
N ASN A 45 -14.20 -4.52 2.30
CA ASN A 45 -13.89 -5.69 1.50
C ASN A 45 -14.52 -6.88 2.25
N GLY A 46 -15.44 -7.58 1.60
CA GLY A 46 -16.42 -8.47 2.25
C GLY A 46 -15.84 -9.56 3.16
N GLY A 47 -16.72 -10.34 3.78
CA GLY A 47 -16.36 -11.41 4.74
C GLY A 47 -15.22 -12.33 4.27
N ARG A 48 -15.05 -12.50 2.95
CA ARG A 48 -13.96 -13.24 2.33
C ARG A 48 -12.56 -12.79 2.75
N VAL A 49 -12.22 -11.50 2.66
CA VAL A 49 -10.86 -11.02 3.02
C VAL A 49 -10.59 -11.28 4.50
N ARG A 50 -11.60 -11.09 5.35
CA ARG A 50 -11.49 -11.38 6.77
C ARG A 50 -11.23 -12.88 7.03
N SER A 51 -11.96 -13.76 6.38
CA SER A 51 -11.73 -15.22 6.47
C SER A 51 -10.33 -15.62 6.01
N ILE A 52 -9.80 -14.98 4.97
CA ILE A 52 -8.44 -15.23 4.49
C ILE A 52 -7.40 -14.82 5.53
N LEU A 53 -7.55 -13.62 6.11
CA LEU A 53 -6.62 -13.13 7.14
C LEU A 53 -6.67 -13.99 8.41
N GLU A 54 -7.86 -14.46 8.78
CA GLU A 54 -8.04 -15.41 9.88
C GLU A 54 -7.35 -16.74 9.60
N ALA A 55 -7.51 -17.30 8.39
CA ALA A 55 -6.80 -18.51 7.97
C ALA A 55 -5.28 -18.32 7.99
N LEU A 56 -4.77 -17.19 7.49
CA LEU A 56 -3.33 -16.88 7.48
C LEU A 56 -2.71 -16.72 8.88
N ASN A 57 -3.51 -16.37 9.88
CA ASN A 57 -3.09 -16.24 11.28
C ASN A 57 -3.16 -17.56 12.05
N THR A 58 -4.03 -18.48 11.63
CA THR A 58 -4.29 -19.75 12.33
C THR A 58 -3.53 -20.92 11.72
N VAL A 59 -3.37 -20.92 10.39
CA VAL A 59 -2.71 -21.97 9.62
C VAL A 59 -1.35 -21.46 9.16
N HIS A 60 -0.29 -22.17 9.56
CA HIS A 60 1.09 -21.81 9.22
C HIS A 60 1.42 -22.11 7.75
N ASP A 61 0.93 -23.22 7.22
CA ASP A 61 1.13 -23.62 5.82
C ASP A 61 0.27 -22.74 4.89
N LEU A 62 0.93 -21.99 4.00
CA LEU A 62 0.24 -21.07 3.10
C LEU A 62 -0.57 -21.79 2.02
N ASP A 63 -0.21 -23.02 1.65
CA ASP A 63 -0.94 -23.80 0.66
C ASP A 63 -2.28 -24.31 1.19
N GLU A 64 -2.31 -24.70 2.46
CA GLU A 64 -3.53 -25.02 3.20
C GLU A 64 -4.34 -23.75 3.48
N ALA A 65 -3.70 -22.70 4.03
CA ALA A 65 -4.38 -21.47 4.43
C ALA A 65 -5.08 -20.75 3.25
N LEU A 66 -4.41 -20.67 2.09
CA LEU A 66 -4.94 -19.98 0.91
C LEU A 66 -5.57 -20.93 -0.11
N GLY A 67 -5.50 -22.24 0.11
CA GLY A 67 -6.03 -23.27 -0.78
C GLY A 67 -7.46 -22.99 -1.28
N PRO A 68 -8.43 -22.65 -0.40
CA PRO A 68 -9.81 -22.39 -0.80
C PRO A 68 -9.98 -21.20 -1.75
N TRP A 69 -9.01 -20.28 -1.79
CA TRP A 69 -9.08 -19.03 -2.55
C TRP A 69 -8.01 -18.90 -3.64
N ARG A 70 -7.16 -19.92 -3.84
CA ARG A 70 -5.95 -19.88 -4.69
C ARG A 70 -6.10 -19.30 -6.10
N GLU A 71 -7.29 -19.32 -6.69
CA GLU A 71 -7.52 -18.80 -8.05
C GLU A 71 -8.66 -17.76 -8.09
N LYS A 72 -9.09 -17.28 -6.92
CA LYS A 72 -10.30 -16.46 -6.76
C LYS A 72 -10.02 -15.07 -6.20
N LEU A 73 -8.76 -14.72 -5.96
CA LEU A 73 -8.39 -13.42 -5.41
C LEU A 73 -8.19 -12.40 -6.53
N SER A 74 -8.82 -11.25 -6.36
CA SER A 74 -8.55 -10.08 -7.19
C SER A 74 -7.26 -9.37 -6.77
N ASN A 75 -6.65 -8.61 -7.68
CA ASN A 75 -5.52 -7.74 -7.35
C ASN A 75 -5.81 -6.80 -6.16
N LYS A 76 -7.06 -6.36 -6.01
CA LYS A 76 -7.45 -5.54 -4.86
C LYS A 76 -7.38 -6.33 -3.56
N GLU A 77 -7.85 -7.58 -3.54
CA GLU A 77 -7.79 -8.43 -2.35
C GLU A 77 -6.35 -8.79 -2.00
N VAL A 78 -5.50 -9.13 -2.99
CA VAL A 78 -4.06 -9.35 -2.80
C VAL A 78 -3.40 -8.12 -2.17
N SER A 79 -3.66 -6.92 -2.71
CA SER A 79 -3.17 -5.66 -2.14
C SER A 79 -3.60 -5.45 -0.68
N VAL A 80 -4.82 -5.85 -0.31
CA VAL A 80 -5.31 -5.73 1.06
C VAL A 80 -4.62 -6.75 1.95
N ILE A 81 -4.56 -8.02 1.54
CA ILE A 81 -3.93 -9.11 2.29
C ILE A 81 -2.48 -8.75 2.64
N LEU A 82 -1.70 -8.23 1.68
CA LEU A 82 -0.31 -7.83 1.91
C LEU A 82 -0.18 -6.64 2.87
N LYS A 83 -1.08 -5.64 2.77
CA LYS A 83 -1.06 -4.46 3.66
C LYS A 83 -1.40 -4.78 5.11
N GLU A 84 -2.19 -5.82 5.35
CA GLU A 84 -2.59 -6.22 6.70
C GLU A 84 -1.46 -6.97 7.45
N GLN A 85 -0.35 -7.27 6.79
CA GLN A 85 0.78 -7.95 7.41
C GLN A 85 1.64 -6.98 8.22
N VAL A 86 1.61 -7.11 9.54
CA VAL A 86 2.46 -6.32 10.46
C VAL A 86 3.91 -6.81 10.43
N CYS A 87 4.12 -8.12 10.29
CA CYS A 87 5.44 -8.73 10.24
C CYS A 87 5.93 -8.80 8.78
N TRP A 88 7.06 -8.15 8.49
CA TRP A 88 7.63 -8.15 7.15
C TRP A 88 7.96 -9.55 6.64
N LYS A 89 8.37 -10.48 7.54
CA LYS A 89 8.67 -11.88 7.18
C LYS A 89 7.44 -12.59 6.63
N LYS A 90 6.33 -12.50 7.37
CA LYS A 90 5.04 -13.09 6.95
C LYS A 90 4.52 -12.46 5.67
N GLY A 91 4.64 -11.13 5.55
CA GLY A 91 4.29 -10.41 4.32
C GLY A 91 5.09 -10.91 3.11
N LEU A 92 6.40 -11.11 3.29
CA LEU A 92 7.27 -11.62 2.23
C LEU A 92 6.95 -13.08 1.87
N GLU A 93 6.74 -13.95 2.85
CA GLU A 93 6.33 -15.35 2.60
C GLU A 93 5.03 -15.42 1.77
N ILE A 94 4.03 -14.60 2.13
CA ILE A 94 2.76 -14.53 1.39
C ILE A 94 2.98 -13.98 -0.02
N PHE A 95 3.82 -12.95 -0.18
CA PHE A 95 4.15 -12.38 -1.48
C PHE A 95 4.85 -13.40 -2.39
N GLU A 96 5.88 -14.07 -1.88
CA GLU A 96 6.61 -15.13 -2.59
C GLU A 96 5.70 -16.31 -2.94
N TRP A 97 4.73 -16.64 -2.08
CA TRP A 97 3.73 -17.64 -2.40
C TRP A 97 2.89 -17.24 -3.62
N PHE A 98 2.44 -15.98 -3.70
CA PHE A 98 1.71 -15.49 -4.88
C PHE A 98 2.56 -15.57 -6.15
N LEU A 99 3.84 -15.22 -6.07
CA LEU A 99 4.78 -15.32 -7.19
C LEU A 99 4.98 -16.77 -7.67
N LYS A 100 5.12 -17.70 -6.72
CA LYS A 100 5.41 -19.11 -7.01
C LYS A 100 4.22 -19.83 -7.64
N LYS A 101 2.99 -19.50 -7.22
CA LYS A 101 1.80 -20.18 -7.73
C LYS A 101 1.45 -19.79 -9.16
N GLY A 102 1.90 -18.63 -9.64
CA GLY A 102 1.77 -18.23 -11.04
C GLY A 102 0.33 -17.94 -11.51
N CYS A 103 -0.68 -18.21 -10.67
CA CYS A 103 -2.07 -17.87 -10.92
C CYS A 103 -2.39 -16.39 -10.65
N TYR A 104 -1.42 -15.62 -10.14
CA TYR A 104 -1.55 -14.20 -9.85
C TYR A 104 -0.44 -13.40 -10.52
N GLU A 105 -0.82 -12.45 -11.35
CA GLU A 105 0.11 -11.45 -11.87
C GLU A 105 0.26 -10.32 -10.85
N LEU A 106 1.36 -10.34 -10.10
CA LEU A 106 1.67 -9.25 -9.18
C LEU A 106 2.05 -8.00 -9.98
N ASN A 107 1.35 -6.90 -9.72
CA ASN A 107 1.56 -5.63 -10.39
C ASN A 107 2.38 -4.66 -9.53
N VAL A 108 2.70 -3.49 -10.10
CA VAL A 108 3.49 -2.44 -9.44
C VAL A 108 2.96 -2.04 -8.07
N ILE A 109 1.64 -2.13 -7.81
CA ILE A 109 1.08 -1.80 -6.49
C ILE A 109 1.51 -2.84 -5.46
N HIS A 110 1.52 -4.14 -5.79
CA HIS A 110 1.95 -5.20 -4.89
C HIS A 110 3.44 -5.07 -4.56
N TYR A 111 4.29 -4.82 -5.56
CA TYR A 111 5.71 -4.54 -5.34
C TYR A 111 5.92 -3.32 -4.46
N ASN A 112 5.24 -2.20 -4.73
CA ASN A 112 5.37 -0.99 -3.93
C ASN A 112 4.99 -1.20 -2.45
N ILE A 113 3.95 -2.02 -2.18
CA ILE A 113 3.58 -2.40 -0.81
C ILE A 113 4.75 -3.11 -0.13
N MET A 114 5.33 -4.11 -0.80
CA MET A 114 6.42 -4.90 -0.21
C MET A 114 7.73 -4.12 -0.10
N LEU A 115 8.08 -3.28 -1.08
CA LEU A 115 9.22 -2.38 -1.00
C LEU A 115 9.11 -1.45 0.21
N TRP A 116 7.91 -0.91 0.45
CA TRP A 116 7.65 -0.08 1.62
C TRP A 116 7.78 -0.86 2.93
N ILE A 117 7.15 -2.05 3.04
CA ILE A 117 7.22 -2.89 4.23
C ILE A 117 8.66 -3.28 4.57
N LEU A 118 9.42 -3.75 3.58
CA LEU A 118 10.83 -4.16 3.75
C LEU A 118 11.74 -2.97 4.04
N GLY A 119 11.52 -1.85 3.36
CA GLY A 119 12.24 -0.60 3.58
C GLY A 119 12.10 -0.09 5.00
N ARG A 120 10.87 -0.08 5.53
CA ARG A 120 10.62 0.30 6.93
C ARG A 120 11.24 -0.65 7.95
N ALA A 121 11.38 -1.92 7.59
CA ALA A 121 12.10 -2.91 8.39
C ALA A 121 13.63 -2.82 8.22
N ARG A 122 14.14 -1.94 7.35
CA ARG A 122 15.57 -1.79 7.00
C ARG A 122 16.19 -3.06 6.41
N GLU A 123 15.37 -3.89 5.77
CA GLU A 123 15.80 -5.12 5.09
C GLU A 123 16.30 -4.82 3.67
N TRP A 124 17.38 -4.04 3.56
CA TRP A 124 17.84 -3.46 2.28
C TRP A 124 18.18 -4.49 1.22
N SER A 125 18.82 -5.59 1.60
CA SER A 125 19.14 -6.68 0.67
C SER A 125 17.89 -7.31 0.05
N ARG A 126 16.77 -7.32 0.80
CA ARG A 126 15.49 -7.81 0.29
C ARG A 126 14.78 -6.78 -0.59
N VAL A 127 14.91 -5.50 -0.25
CA VAL A 127 14.45 -4.39 -1.12
C VAL A 127 15.13 -4.47 -2.49
N GLU A 128 16.46 -4.65 -2.51
CA GLU A 128 17.24 -4.80 -3.74
C GLU A 128 16.83 -6.06 -4.52
N SER A 129 16.68 -7.20 -3.84
CA SER A 129 16.19 -8.43 -4.47
C SER A 129 14.82 -8.24 -5.11
N LEU A 130 13.90 -7.57 -4.41
CA LEU A 130 12.55 -7.33 -4.88
C LEU A 130 12.52 -6.34 -6.06
N TRP A 131 13.40 -5.34 -6.05
CA TRP A 131 13.59 -4.43 -7.18
C TRP A 131 14.09 -5.18 -8.43
N ASN A 132 15.07 -6.05 -8.27
CA ASN A 132 15.60 -6.86 -9.36
C ASN A 132 14.56 -7.83 -9.91
N GLU A 133 13.75 -8.44 -9.02
CA GLU A 133 12.66 -9.32 -9.41
C GLU A 133 11.56 -8.58 -10.21
N MET A 134 11.20 -7.37 -9.77
CA MET A 134 10.26 -6.49 -10.46
C MET A 134 10.74 -6.18 -11.89
N ASN A 135 12.03 -5.85 -12.06
CA ASN A 135 12.64 -5.61 -13.37
C ASN A 135 12.68 -6.88 -14.24
N ALA A 136 13.06 -8.02 -13.66
CA ALA A 136 13.15 -9.30 -14.38
C ALA A 136 11.79 -9.78 -14.90
N ARG A 137 10.70 -9.42 -14.22
CA ARG A 137 9.31 -9.70 -14.64
C ARG A 137 8.72 -8.63 -15.56
N GLY A 138 9.46 -7.57 -15.89
CA GLY A 138 8.98 -6.48 -16.73
C GLY A 138 7.89 -5.63 -16.08
N VAL A 139 7.80 -5.61 -14.75
CA VAL A 139 6.86 -4.76 -14.03
C VAL A 139 7.50 -3.38 -13.90
N GLU A 140 7.04 -2.40 -14.67
CA GLU A 140 7.67 -1.08 -14.70
C GLU A 140 7.43 -0.27 -13.42
N PRO A 141 8.49 0.27 -12.79
CA PRO A 141 8.36 1.23 -11.70
C PRO A 141 7.64 2.50 -12.18
N VAL A 142 6.74 3.02 -11.33
CA VAL A 142 6.04 4.29 -11.59
C VAL A 142 6.54 5.37 -10.63
N ASN A 143 6.14 6.62 -10.85
CA ASN A 143 6.53 7.75 -9.98
C ASN A 143 6.33 7.48 -8.48
N SER A 144 5.25 6.78 -8.10
CA SER A 144 5.01 6.41 -6.70
C SER A 144 5.98 5.34 -6.17
N THR A 145 6.56 4.51 -7.03
CA THR A 145 7.61 3.55 -6.66
C THR A 145 8.87 4.31 -6.25
N TYR A 146 9.32 5.27 -7.05
CA TYR A 146 10.47 6.11 -6.69
C TYR A 146 10.21 6.93 -5.44
N GLY A 147 9.00 7.49 -5.30
CA GLY A 147 8.59 8.17 -4.07
C GLY A 147 8.64 7.25 -2.84
N THR A 148 8.26 5.98 -2.99
CA THR A 148 8.38 4.96 -1.92
C THR A 148 9.83 4.75 -1.52
N LEU A 149 10.72 4.57 -2.50
CA LEU A 149 12.15 4.34 -2.23
C LEU A 149 12.81 5.54 -1.54
N ILE A 150 12.47 6.76 -1.97
CA ILE A 150 12.99 7.98 -1.35
C ILE A 150 12.50 8.09 0.12
N ASP A 151 11.22 7.81 0.37
CA ASP A 151 10.62 7.89 1.72
C ASP A 151 11.26 6.90 2.70
N ILE A 152 11.50 5.65 2.28
CA ILE A 152 12.10 4.63 3.17
C ILE A 152 13.58 4.89 3.47
N LEU A 153 14.30 5.64 2.63
CA LEU A 153 15.72 5.94 2.78
C LEU A 153 16.01 7.14 3.69
N GLN A 154 14.98 7.84 4.17
CA GLN A 154 15.06 8.98 5.08
C GLN A 154 15.00 8.55 6.56
#